data_AF-A0A944ZV50-F1
#
_entry.id   AF-A0A944ZV50-F1
#
_cell.length_a   1.000
_cell.length_b   1.000
_cell.length_c   1.000
_cell.angle_alpha   90.00
_cell.angle_beta   90.00
_cell.angle_gamma   90.00
#
_symmetry.space_group_name_H-M   'P 1'
#
loop_
_entity.id
_entity.type
_entity.pdbx_description
1 polymer ?
#
loop_
_entity_poly.entity_id
_entity_poly.type
_entity_poly.pdbx_seq_one_letter_code
_entity_poly.pdbx_strand_id
1 'polypeptide(L)'
;MKTKFFIITLAVLSLYSYGWKVTEIEVGELFRDFHLVTPLVKELAQPDLLTREKQTQIVEAEFFLSQKTNVPIANEGINPALVLSSQSGEISDALTVRGLNMRAEKSGTLYWVNAIEQEFPLGTFSTDSSGAFQKDITVPPSARGLRQTVRAVLSWEVGGWKVSETLSLTFDKMVETVFLALMATTLGVLVAVPLSFLGARNLMTKSRMGTIVYYGVRTGLNILRSIEPLIMAILFVVWVGIGPFAGVLALGLHSIASLGKLFSEQIESIDSGPVEAITAVGAKPLQVVFFGVLPQVLLPFLALSFYRWDINVRMSTIIGFVGGGGIGFLLQQWINLLKYNEAGTALLAIAIVVITLDTLSAKIRERVQ
;
A
#
# COMPACT_ATOMS: atom_id res chain seq x y z
N MET A 1 51.86 15.82 -12.42
CA MET A 1 50.42 15.96 -12.12
C MET A 1 49.53 15.24 -13.16
N LYS A 2 49.71 15.49 -14.47
CA LYS A 2 48.87 14.90 -15.54
C LYS A 2 48.84 13.35 -15.57
N THR A 3 49.96 12.67 -15.32
CA THR A 3 50.03 11.19 -15.36
C THR A 3 49.27 10.53 -14.21
N LYS A 4 49.30 11.11 -12.99
CA LYS A 4 48.54 10.58 -11.85
C LYS A 4 47.03 10.75 -12.04
N PHE A 5 46.62 11.88 -12.62
CA PHE A 5 45.23 12.11 -12.99
C PHE A 5 44.74 11.08 -14.02
N PHE A 6 45.52 10.83 -15.07
CA PHE A 6 45.18 9.85 -16.10
C PHE A 6 45.01 8.42 -15.54
N ILE A 7 45.92 7.98 -14.66
CA ILE A 7 45.84 6.65 -14.03
C ILE A 7 44.59 6.53 -13.13
N ILE A 8 44.28 7.56 -12.35
CA ILE A 8 43.08 7.58 -11.49
C ILE A 8 41.81 7.52 -12.35
N THR A 9 41.74 8.32 -13.42
CA THR A 9 40.59 8.29 -14.34
C THR A 9 40.41 6.93 -14.97
N LEU A 10 41.50 6.29 -15.43
CA LEU A 10 41.43 4.95 -15.99
C LEU A 10 40.95 3.92 -14.96
N ALA A 11 41.46 3.97 -13.73
CA ALA A 11 41.03 3.09 -12.65
C ALA A 11 39.54 3.26 -12.31
N VAL A 12 39.05 4.51 -12.25
CA VAL A 12 37.63 4.81 -12.03
C VAL A 12 36.77 4.30 -13.20
N LEU A 13 37.21 4.50 -14.45
CA LEU A 13 36.49 4.01 -15.62
C LEU A 13 36.45 2.48 -15.66
N SER A 14 37.55 1.80 -15.32
CA SER A 14 37.58 0.35 -15.21
C SER A 14 36.66 -0.15 -14.09
N LEU A 15 36.65 0.51 -12.93
CA LEU A 15 35.74 0.18 -11.83
C LEU A 15 34.27 0.37 -12.25
N TYR A 16 33.97 1.46 -12.95
CA TYR A 16 32.61 1.77 -13.41
C TYR A 16 32.15 0.80 -14.51
N SER A 17 33.04 0.45 -15.44
CA SER A 17 32.78 -0.55 -16.48
C SER A 17 32.59 -1.95 -15.87
N TYR A 18 33.41 -2.31 -14.89
CA TYR A 18 33.22 -3.56 -14.13
C TYR A 18 31.89 -3.53 -13.36
N GLY A 19 31.57 -2.42 -12.72
CA GLY A 19 30.28 -2.21 -12.06
C GLY A 19 29.11 -2.40 -13.03
N TRP A 20 29.17 -1.80 -14.21
CA TRP A 20 28.16 -1.94 -15.27
C TRP A 20 27.96 -3.39 -15.70
N LYS A 21 29.06 -4.16 -15.81
CA LYS A 21 29.01 -5.58 -16.15
C LYS A 21 28.43 -6.43 -15.02
N VAL A 22 28.84 -6.18 -13.78
CA VAL A 22 28.36 -6.92 -12.59
C VAL A 22 26.89 -6.64 -12.30
N THR A 23 26.42 -5.44 -12.64
CA THR A 23 25.02 -5.03 -12.47
C THR A 23 24.14 -5.31 -13.69
N GLU A 24 24.71 -5.91 -14.76
CA GLU A 24 23.99 -6.33 -15.97
C GLU A 24 23.11 -5.22 -16.56
N ILE A 25 23.61 -3.98 -16.61
CA ILE A 25 22.79 -2.84 -17.06
C ILE A 25 22.62 -2.89 -18.58
N GLU A 26 21.41 -3.22 -19.02
CA GLU A 26 21.02 -3.25 -20.43
C GLU A 26 19.99 -2.16 -20.77
N VAL A 27 20.47 -0.98 -21.16
CA VAL A 27 19.60 0.17 -21.51
C VAL A 27 18.69 -0.12 -22.71
N GLY A 28 19.07 -1.07 -23.57
CA GLY A 28 18.25 -1.49 -24.71
C GLY A 28 16.93 -2.16 -24.31
N GLU A 29 16.92 -2.94 -23.23
CA GLU A 29 15.73 -3.66 -22.76
C GLU A 29 14.65 -2.69 -22.24
N LEU A 30 15.07 -1.57 -21.64
CA LEU A 30 14.17 -0.52 -21.15
C LEU A 30 13.20 -0.04 -22.24
N PHE A 31 13.69 0.10 -23.48
CA PHE A 31 12.87 0.56 -24.60
C PHE A 31 12.18 -0.58 -25.34
N ARG A 32 12.82 -1.75 -25.45
CA ARG A 32 12.26 -2.93 -26.12
C ARG A 32 11.02 -3.45 -25.39
N ASP A 33 11.11 -3.55 -24.07
CA ASP A 33 10.11 -4.24 -23.25
C ASP A 33 9.09 -3.27 -22.62
N PHE A 34 9.17 -1.97 -22.95
CA PHE A 34 8.27 -0.91 -22.47
C PHE A 34 6.78 -1.20 -22.75
N HIS A 35 6.49 -1.86 -23.88
CA HIS A 35 5.14 -2.23 -24.28
C HIS A 35 4.47 -3.21 -23.29
N LEU A 36 5.25 -4.01 -22.55
CA LEU A 36 4.75 -4.94 -21.53
C LEU A 36 4.26 -4.20 -20.27
N VAL A 37 4.88 -3.05 -19.97
CA VAL A 37 4.59 -2.27 -18.75
C VAL A 37 3.53 -1.20 -19.00
N THR A 38 3.34 -0.81 -20.25
CA THR A 38 2.34 0.19 -20.68
C THR A 38 0.92 -0.06 -20.13
N PRO A 39 0.34 -1.29 -20.18
CA PRO A 39 -0.98 -1.52 -19.60
C PRO A 39 -1.01 -1.34 -18.09
N LEU A 40 0.03 -1.81 -17.38
CA LEU A 40 0.13 -1.70 -15.92
C LEU A 40 0.22 -0.25 -15.46
N VAL A 41 1.01 0.57 -16.17
CA VAL A 41 1.13 2.01 -15.90
C VAL A 41 -0.17 2.74 -16.15
N LYS A 42 -0.89 2.35 -17.22
CA LYS A 42 -2.19 2.93 -17.54
C LYS A 42 -3.23 2.64 -16.45
N GLU A 43 -3.25 1.40 -15.94
CA GLU A 43 -4.12 1.01 -14.82
C GLU A 43 -3.75 1.74 -13.52
N LEU A 44 -2.46 1.84 -13.18
CA LEU A 44 -1.99 2.64 -12.04
C LEU A 44 -2.38 4.12 -12.14
N ALA A 45 -2.47 4.67 -13.36
CA ALA A 45 -2.88 6.04 -13.61
C ALA A 45 -4.42 6.24 -13.59
N GLN A 46 -5.20 5.17 -13.45
CA GLN A 46 -6.66 5.20 -13.37
C GLN A 46 -7.13 4.74 -11.98
N PRO A 47 -7.00 5.59 -10.95
CA PRO A 47 -7.37 5.22 -9.59
C PRO A 47 -8.87 4.92 -9.50
N ASP A 48 -9.21 3.81 -8.83
CA ASP A 48 -10.58 3.45 -8.48
C ASP A 48 -11.08 4.33 -7.32
N LEU A 49 -11.64 5.50 -7.65
CA LEU A 49 -12.15 6.49 -6.68
C LEU A 49 -13.68 6.44 -6.53
N LEU A 50 -14.38 6.22 -7.64
CA LEU A 50 -15.84 6.28 -7.71
C LEU A 50 -16.36 5.07 -8.45
N THR A 51 -17.35 4.41 -7.85
CA THR A 51 -18.02 3.25 -8.43
C THR A 51 -19.52 3.50 -8.55
N ARG A 52 -20.18 2.70 -9.38
CA ARG A 52 -21.64 2.63 -9.50
C ARG A 52 -22.09 1.25 -9.10
N GLU A 53 -23.21 1.20 -8.39
CA GLU A 53 -23.76 -0.07 -7.93
C GLU A 53 -24.21 -0.89 -9.13
N LYS A 54 -23.69 -2.11 -9.27
CA LYS A 54 -24.11 -3.00 -10.34
C LYS A 54 -25.26 -3.86 -9.83
N GLN A 55 -26.41 -3.76 -10.47
CA GLN A 55 -27.47 -4.74 -10.30
C GLN A 55 -27.33 -5.81 -11.36
N THR A 56 -27.49 -7.05 -10.94
CA THR A 56 -27.40 -8.23 -11.81
C THR A 56 -28.74 -8.94 -11.83
N GLN A 57 -29.20 -9.29 -13.02
CA GLN A 57 -30.34 -10.17 -13.24
C GLN A 57 -29.82 -11.45 -13.89
N ILE A 58 -30.05 -12.57 -13.22
CA ILE A 58 -29.66 -13.91 -13.69
C ILE A 58 -30.95 -14.66 -14.04
N VAL A 59 -31.01 -15.20 -15.25
CA VAL A 59 -32.12 -16.02 -15.73
C VAL A 59 -31.54 -17.30 -16.33
N GLU A 60 -32.15 -18.43 -15.99
CA GLU A 60 -31.62 -19.75 -16.33
C GLU A 60 -32.66 -20.60 -17.05
N ALA A 61 -32.20 -21.48 -17.94
CA ALA A 61 -33.00 -22.55 -18.51
C ALA A 61 -32.22 -23.86 -18.48
N GLU A 62 -32.90 -24.94 -18.10
CA GLU A 62 -32.32 -26.27 -18.07
C GLU A 62 -32.25 -26.89 -19.46
N PHE A 63 -31.17 -27.60 -19.73
CA PHE A 63 -30.93 -28.37 -20.94
C PHE A 63 -30.42 -29.77 -20.58
N PHE A 64 -31.00 -30.81 -21.19
CA PHE A 64 -30.67 -32.21 -20.92
C PHE A 64 -29.91 -32.84 -22.08
N LEU A 65 -28.70 -33.33 -21.82
CA LEU A 65 -27.89 -34.03 -22.83
C LEU A 65 -28.45 -35.44 -23.07
N SER A 66 -28.68 -35.77 -24.35
CA SER A 66 -29.04 -37.13 -24.82
C SER A 66 -30.33 -37.75 -24.24
N GLN A 67 -31.21 -36.97 -23.60
CA GLN A 67 -32.49 -37.46 -23.09
C GLN A 67 -33.65 -36.58 -23.57
N LYS A 68 -34.56 -37.15 -24.37
CA LYS A 68 -35.81 -36.46 -24.78
C LYS A 68 -36.76 -36.36 -23.59
N THR A 69 -36.67 -35.27 -22.85
CA THR A 69 -37.62 -34.97 -21.77
C THR A 69 -38.76 -34.12 -22.32
N ASN A 70 -40.00 -34.58 -22.17
CA ASN A 70 -41.21 -33.78 -22.42
C ASN A 70 -41.48 -32.86 -21.23
N VAL A 71 -40.52 -32.00 -20.91
CA VAL A 71 -40.72 -30.96 -19.90
C VAL A 71 -41.53 -29.84 -20.58
N PRO A 72 -42.62 -29.36 -19.96
CA PRO A 72 -43.40 -28.28 -20.55
C PRO A 72 -42.51 -27.05 -20.75
N ILE A 73 -42.60 -26.46 -21.94
CA ILE A 73 -41.96 -25.18 -22.27
C ILE A 73 -42.41 -24.18 -21.20
N ALA A 74 -41.45 -23.55 -20.51
CA ALA A 74 -41.77 -22.56 -19.48
C ALA A 74 -42.77 -21.55 -20.05
N ASN A 75 -43.93 -21.42 -19.41
CA ASN A 75 -45.00 -20.51 -19.86
C ASN A 75 -44.43 -19.09 -20.01
N GLU A 76 -44.87 -18.37 -21.05
CA GLU A 76 -44.65 -16.93 -21.24
C GLU A 76 -45.35 -16.13 -20.12
N GLY A 77 -44.83 -16.24 -18.90
CA GLY A 77 -45.30 -15.51 -17.74
C GLY A 77 -44.70 -14.09 -17.71
N ILE A 78 -45.21 -13.27 -16.79
CA ILE A 78 -44.75 -11.88 -16.58
C ILE A 78 -43.30 -11.84 -16.05
N ASN A 79 -42.81 -12.94 -15.48
CA ASN A 79 -41.46 -13.03 -14.92
C ASN A 79 -40.39 -13.16 -16.01
N PRO A 80 -39.17 -12.65 -15.76
CA PRO A 80 -38.03 -12.87 -16.64
C PRO A 80 -37.77 -14.36 -16.84
N ALA A 81 -37.74 -14.81 -18.09
CA ALA A 81 -37.58 -16.22 -18.42
C ALA A 81 -36.64 -16.41 -19.61
N LEU A 82 -35.96 -17.56 -19.64
CA LEU A 82 -35.13 -17.97 -20.75
C LEU A 82 -35.76 -19.20 -21.37
N VAL A 83 -36.01 -19.13 -22.67
CA VAL A 83 -36.71 -20.16 -23.44
C VAL A 83 -35.74 -20.71 -24.47
N LEU A 84 -35.55 -22.02 -24.45
CA LEU A 84 -34.70 -22.75 -25.38
C LEU A 84 -35.56 -23.36 -26.48
N SER A 85 -35.11 -23.33 -27.74
CA SER A 85 -35.82 -23.99 -28.85
C SER A 85 -35.94 -25.51 -28.67
N SER A 86 -34.99 -26.11 -27.95
CA SER A 86 -35.06 -27.49 -27.47
C SER A 86 -34.47 -27.59 -26.06
N GLN A 87 -35.13 -28.31 -25.16
CA GLN A 87 -34.61 -28.60 -23.81
C GLN A 87 -33.74 -29.86 -23.77
N SER A 88 -33.53 -30.52 -24.92
CA SER A 88 -32.62 -31.66 -25.04
C SER A 88 -31.93 -31.73 -26.39
N GLY A 89 -30.75 -32.33 -26.44
CA GLY A 89 -29.99 -32.48 -27.68
C GLY A 89 -28.61 -33.09 -27.47
N GLU A 90 -27.82 -33.11 -28.54
CA GLU A 90 -26.46 -33.59 -28.56
C GLU A 90 -25.45 -32.45 -28.68
N ILE A 91 -24.18 -32.77 -28.46
CA ILE A 91 -23.08 -31.82 -28.64
C ILE A 91 -23.03 -31.39 -30.11
N SER A 92 -22.81 -30.11 -30.35
CA SER A 92 -22.83 -29.47 -31.68
C SER A 92 -24.22 -29.20 -32.27
N ASP A 93 -25.31 -29.53 -31.57
CA ASP A 93 -26.64 -29.14 -32.03
C ASP A 93 -26.81 -27.61 -31.99
N ALA A 94 -27.53 -27.08 -32.98
CA ALA A 94 -27.93 -25.68 -33.01
C ALA A 94 -29.11 -25.47 -32.05
N LEU A 95 -29.00 -24.47 -31.19
CA LEU A 95 -29.96 -24.16 -30.15
C LEU A 95 -30.25 -22.65 -30.17
N THR A 96 -31.52 -22.27 -30.33
CA THR A 96 -31.93 -20.87 -30.26
C THR A 96 -32.33 -20.56 -28.83
N VAL A 97 -31.68 -19.55 -28.24
CA VAL A 97 -31.98 -19.03 -26.91
C VAL A 97 -32.80 -17.76 -27.07
N ARG A 98 -33.97 -17.71 -26.44
CA ARG A 98 -34.83 -16.52 -26.37
C ARG A 98 -34.94 -16.06 -24.92
N GLY A 99 -34.53 -14.83 -24.64
CA GLY A 99 -34.84 -14.18 -23.37
C GLY A 99 -36.15 -13.42 -23.48
N LEU A 100 -36.99 -13.50 -22.45
CA LEU A 100 -38.28 -12.82 -22.35
C LEU A 100 -38.35 -12.01 -21.05
N ASN A 101 -39.01 -10.85 -21.10
CA ASN A 101 -39.28 -9.98 -19.94
C ASN A 101 -38.03 -9.63 -19.11
N MET A 102 -36.87 -9.54 -19.75
CA MET A 102 -35.63 -9.10 -19.11
C MET A 102 -35.57 -7.58 -19.03
N ARG A 103 -34.53 -7.03 -18.40
CA ARG A 103 -34.32 -5.58 -18.41
C ARG A 103 -34.11 -5.07 -19.84
N ALA A 104 -34.96 -4.14 -20.30
CA ALA A 104 -34.90 -3.55 -21.64
C ALA A 104 -33.63 -2.72 -21.88
N GLU A 105 -33.14 -2.73 -23.13
CA GLU A 105 -31.99 -1.95 -23.61
C GLU A 105 -30.70 -2.16 -22.80
N LYS A 106 -30.47 -3.38 -22.33
CA LYS A 106 -29.27 -3.75 -21.58
C LYS A 106 -28.52 -4.87 -22.29
N SER A 107 -27.21 -4.85 -22.13
CA SER A 107 -26.35 -5.92 -22.63
C SER A 107 -26.03 -6.91 -21.52
N GLY A 108 -25.93 -8.17 -21.89
CA GLY A 108 -25.59 -9.27 -20.99
C GLY A 108 -24.71 -10.31 -21.67
N THR A 109 -24.32 -11.31 -20.90
CA THR A 109 -23.51 -12.44 -21.39
C THR A 109 -24.26 -13.74 -21.15
N LEU A 110 -24.25 -14.61 -22.15
CA LEU A 110 -24.76 -15.97 -22.03
C LEU A 110 -23.63 -16.91 -21.61
N TYR A 111 -23.95 -17.81 -20.70
CA TYR A 111 -23.07 -18.84 -20.20
C TYR A 111 -23.73 -20.21 -20.34
N TRP A 112 -22.93 -21.19 -20.73
CA TRP A 112 -23.26 -22.60 -20.57
C TRP A 112 -22.70 -23.06 -19.24
N VAL A 113 -23.56 -23.60 -18.38
CA VAL A 113 -23.18 -24.11 -17.07
C VAL A 113 -23.33 -25.62 -17.11
N ASN A 114 -22.24 -26.34 -16.89
CA ASN A 114 -22.27 -27.80 -16.89
C ASN A 114 -22.74 -28.36 -15.53
N ALA A 115 -22.79 -29.70 -15.43
CA ALA A 115 -23.28 -30.39 -14.22
C ALA A 115 -22.42 -30.17 -12.96
N ILE A 116 -21.21 -29.61 -13.09
CA ILE A 116 -20.31 -29.25 -11.97
C ILE A 116 -20.28 -27.73 -11.73
N GLU A 117 -21.29 -27.00 -12.22
CA GLU A 117 -21.44 -25.54 -12.09
C GLU A 117 -20.32 -24.70 -12.74
N GLN A 118 -19.54 -25.29 -13.63
CA GLN A 118 -18.53 -24.56 -14.39
C GLN A 118 -19.17 -23.78 -15.54
N GLU A 119 -18.90 -22.48 -15.61
CA GLU A 119 -19.44 -21.57 -16.63
C GLU A 119 -18.53 -21.49 -17.86
N PHE A 120 -19.12 -21.56 -19.05
CA PHE A 120 -18.47 -21.35 -20.35
C PHE A 120 -19.18 -20.23 -21.11
N PRO A 121 -18.51 -19.12 -21.45
CA PRO A 121 -19.16 -18.00 -22.14
C PRO A 121 -19.59 -18.39 -23.57
N LEU A 122 -20.86 -18.18 -23.90
CA LEU A 122 -21.47 -18.36 -25.22
C LEU A 122 -21.60 -17.01 -25.99
N GLY A 123 -21.04 -15.94 -25.43
CA GLY A 123 -20.97 -14.60 -25.99
C GLY A 123 -22.04 -13.65 -25.48
N THR A 124 -22.00 -12.41 -25.97
CA THR A 124 -22.86 -11.31 -25.50
C THR A 124 -24.20 -11.24 -26.24
N PHE A 125 -25.20 -10.62 -25.61
CA PHE A 125 -26.50 -10.29 -26.22
C PHE A 125 -26.94 -8.90 -25.73
N SER A 126 -27.87 -8.28 -26.46
CA SER A 126 -28.51 -7.03 -26.06
C SER A 126 -30.03 -7.22 -26.12
N THR A 127 -30.74 -6.74 -25.10
CA THR A 127 -32.19 -6.77 -25.05
C THR A 127 -32.80 -5.59 -25.79
N ASP A 128 -33.94 -5.82 -26.43
CA ASP A 128 -34.72 -4.79 -27.09
C ASP A 128 -35.52 -3.93 -26.09
N SER A 129 -36.37 -3.02 -26.59
CA SER A 129 -37.24 -2.16 -25.79
C SER A 129 -38.30 -2.93 -24.97
N SER A 130 -38.59 -4.18 -25.35
CA SER A 130 -39.50 -5.08 -24.62
C SER A 130 -38.76 -5.98 -23.62
N GLY A 131 -37.42 -5.91 -23.56
CA GLY A 131 -36.63 -6.80 -22.72
C GLY A 131 -36.44 -8.20 -23.31
N ALA A 132 -36.71 -8.39 -24.61
CA ALA A 132 -36.51 -9.64 -25.30
C ALA A 132 -35.16 -9.67 -26.01
N PHE A 133 -34.60 -10.87 -26.18
CA PHE A 133 -33.46 -11.09 -27.08
C PHE A 133 -33.60 -12.48 -27.72
N GLN A 134 -32.96 -12.66 -28.87
CA GLN A 134 -32.82 -13.98 -29.49
C GLN A 134 -31.38 -14.17 -29.93
N LYS A 135 -30.80 -15.32 -29.60
CA LYS A 135 -29.44 -15.67 -30.00
C LYS A 135 -29.34 -17.16 -30.30
N ASP A 136 -28.78 -17.47 -31.46
CA ASP A 136 -28.43 -18.84 -31.81
C ASP A 136 -27.08 -19.21 -31.20
N ILE A 137 -27.03 -20.34 -30.52
CA ILE A 137 -25.84 -20.92 -29.91
C ILE A 137 -25.69 -22.37 -30.38
N THR A 138 -24.51 -22.93 -30.15
CA THR A 138 -24.23 -24.34 -30.40
C THR A 138 -23.93 -25.01 -29.06
N VAL A 139 -24.47 -26.21 -28.84
CA VAL A 139 -24.17 -26.98 -27.63
C VAL A 139 -22.66 -27.24 -27.57
N PRO A 140 -21.96 -26.73 -26.54
CA PRO A 140 -20.50 -26.73 -26.53
C PRO A 140 -19.93 -28.14 -26.32
N PRO A 141 -18.73 -28.43 -26.85
CA PRO A 141 -18.07 -29.72 -26.64
C PRO A 141 -17.65 -29.96 -25.18
N SER A 142 -17.67 -28.92 -24.35
CA SER A 142 -17.46 -28.99 -22.90
C SER A 142 -18.69 -29.47 -22.12
N ALA A 143 -19.84 -29.66 -22.77
CA ALA A 143 -21.06 -30.13 -22.13
C ALA A 143 -20.88 -31.57 -21.61
N ARG A 144 -20.99 -31.76 -20.29
CA ARG A 144 -20.74 -33.04 -19.60
C ARG A 144 -21.72 -33.24 -18.46
N GLY A 145 -22.26 -34.45 -18.33
CA GLY A 145 -23.31 -34.80 -17.36
C GLY A 145 -24.71 -34.65 -17.97
N LEU A 146 -25.74 -35.13 -17.25
CA LEU A 146 -27.11 -35.22 -17.78
C LEU A 146 -27.83 -33.86 -17.83
N ARG A 147 -27.73 -33.07 -16.75
CA ARG A 147 -28.36 -31.75 -16.63
C ARG A 147 -27.32 -30.67 -16.86
N GLN A 148 -27.63 -29.73 -17.75
CA GLN A 148 -26.88 -28.53 -18.05
C GLN A 148 -27.81 -27.33 -17.89
N THR A 149 -27.25 -26.14 -17.79
CA THR A 149 -28.04 -24.91 -17.68
C THR A 149 -27.50 -23.85 -18.62
N VAL A 150 -28.38 -23.20 -19.38
CA VAL A 150 -28.08 -21.97 -20.10
C VAL A 150 -28.41 -20.81 -19.17
N ARG A 151 -27.42 -20.00 -18.83
CA ARG A 151 -27.53 -18.86 -17.91
C ARG A 151 -27.33 -17.56 -18.67
N ALA A 152 -28.31 -16.67 -18.63
CA ALA A 152 -28.17 -15.29 -19.09
C ALA A 152 -27.94 -14.38 -17.90
N VAL A 153 -26.84 -13.62 -17.94
CA VAL A 153 -26.47 -12.67 -16.90
C VAL A 153 -26.48 -11.26 -17.49
N LEU A 154 -27.41 -10.42 -17.04
CA LEU A 154 -27.42 -8.99 -17.33
C LEU A 154 -26.87 -8.26 -16.13
N SER A 155 -25.90 -7.37 -16.34
CA SER A 155 -25.40 -6.48 -15.30
C SER A 155 -25.47 -5.05 -15.79
N TRP A 156 -26.04 -4.16 -14.99
CA TRP A 156 -26.12 -2.74 -15.32
C TRP A 156 -25.86 -1.89 -14.08
N GLU A 157 -25.34 -0.69 -14.34
CA GLU A 157 -25.09 0.29 -13.29
C GLU A 157 -26.40 0.99 -12.89
N VAL A 158 -26.67 1.04 -11.59
CA VAL A 158 -27.85 1.66 -10.98
C VAL A 158 -27.39 2.70 -9.95
N GLY A 159 -28.15 3.79 -9.87
CA GLY A 159 -27.93 4.85 -8.89
C GLY A 159 -26.93 5.92 -9.32
N GLY A 160 -26.60 6.81 -8.38
CA GLY A 160 -25.59 7.84 -8.56
C GLY A 160 -24.17 7.31 -8.31
N TRP A 161 -23.18 8.15 -8.56
CA TRP A 161 -21.79 7.87 -8.20
C TRP A 161 -21.66 7.68 -6.69
N LYS A 162 -21.03 6.59 -6.26
CA LYS A 162 -20.68 6.30 -4.86
C LYS A 162 -19.17 6.24 -4.73
N VAL A 163 -18.67 6.55 -3.52
CA VAL A 163 -17.25 6.34 -3.16
C VAL A 163 -16.93 4.85 -3.34
N SER A 164 -15.82 4.53 -3.99
CA SER A 164 -15.39 3.14 -4.15
C SER A 164 -15.06 2.53 -2.79
N GLU A 165 -15.27 1.21 -2.67
CA GLU A 165 -14.83 0.46 -1.49
C GLU A 165 -13.32 0.62 -1.29
N THR A 166 -12.58 0.59 -2.39
CA THR A 166 -11.14 0.84 -2.48
C THR A 166 -10.74 2.17 -1.85
N LEU A 167 -11.44 3.28 -2.18
CA LEU A 167 -11.12 4.60 -1.64
C LEU A 167 -11.40 4.68 -0.14
N SER A 168 -12.48 4.05 0.33
CA SER A 168 -12.83 4.00 1.75
C SER A 168 -11.78 3.22 2.55
N LEU A 169 -11.41 2.02 2.07
CA LEU A 169 -10.35 1.20 2.65
C LEU A 169 -8.99 1.90 2.62
N THR A 170 -8.68 2.58 1.51
CA THR A 170 -7.45 3.38 1.38
C THR A 170 -7.41 4.49 2.41
N PHE A 171 -8.51 5.22 2.60
CA PHE A 171 -8.60 6.29 3.58
C PHE A 171 -8.36 5.76 4.99
N ASP A 172 -9.06 4.70 5.39
CA ASP A 172 -8.92 4.08 6.72
C ASP A 172 -7.48 3.61 6.97
N LYS A 173 -6.85 2.99 5.96
CA LYS A 173 -5.46 2.54 6.07
C LYS A 173 -4.44 3.65 6.02
N MET A 174 -4.72 4.76 5.33
CA MET A 174 -3.88 5.96 5.40
C MET A 174 -3.95 6.59 6.80
N VAL A 175 -5.13 6.65 7.42
CA VAL A 175 -5.28 7.10 8.80
C VAL A 175 -4.48 6.20 9.74
N GLU A 176 -4.61 4.88 9.62
CA GLU A 176 -3.82 3.90 10.37
C GLU A 176 -2.30 4.14 10.21
N THR A 177 -1.84 4.42 8.99
CA THR A 177 -0.44 4.71 8.65
C THR A 177 0.08 5.96 9.37
N VAL A 178 -0.71 7.04 9.35
CA VAL A 178 -0.35 8.31 9.99
C VAL A 178 -0.28 8.18 11.51
N PHE A 179 -1.26 7.50 12.11
CA PHE A 179 -1.29 7.26 13.56
C PHE A 179 -0.22 6.27 14.01
N LEU A 180 0.05 5.21 13.24
CA LEU A 180 1.17 4.29 13.49
C LEU A 180 2.49 5.06 13.56
N ALA A 181 2.75 5.91 12.57
CA ALA A 181 3.94 6.75 12.55
C ALA A 181 3.99 7.74 13.73
N LEU A 182 2.84 8.31 14.13
CA LEU A 182 2.73 9.21 15.27
C LEU A 182 3.08 8.47 16.58
N MET A 183 2.52 7.28 16.78
CA MET A 183 2.79 6.44 17.96
C MET A 183 4.26 6.04 18.02
N ALA A 184 4.84 5.61 16.91
CA ALA A 184 6.26 5.27 16.81
C ALA A 184 7.16 6.47 17.15
N THR A 185 6.82 7.66 16.63
CA THR A 185 7.56 8.89 16.90
C THR A 185 7.44 9.29 18.36
N THR A 186 6.24 9.18 18.94
CA THR A 186 5.97 9.53 20.34
C THR A 186 6.78 8.64 21.28
N LEU A 187 6.78 7.32 21.04
CA LEU A 187 7.64 6.37 21.77
C LEU A 187 9.12 6.72 21.60
N GLY A 188 9.51 7.04 20.36
CA GLY A 188 10.84 7.51 19.99
C GLY A 188 11.28 8.70 20.82
N VAL A 189 10.49 9.78 20.84
CA VAL A 189 10.76 11.03 21.56
C VAL A 189 10.83 10.78 23.06
N LEU A 190 9.87 10.05 23.63
CA LEU A 190 9.80 9.81 25.08
C LEU A 190 11.09 9.18 25.62
N VAL A 191 11.67 8.23 24.88
CA VAL A 191 12.93 7.57 25.28
C VAL A 191 14.15 8.35 24.77
N ALA A 192 14.09 8.98 23.60
CA ALA A 192 15.20 9.73 23.04
C ALA A 192 15.55 10.98 23.86
N VAL A 193 14.57 11.69 24.41
CA VAL A 193 14.79 12.90 25.22
C VAL A 193 15.72 12.60 26.41
N PRO A 194 15.42 11.68 27.34
CA PRO A 194 16.33 11.39 28.45
C PRO A 194 17.67 10.82 27.98
N LEU A 195 17.68 9.93 26.97
CA LEU A 195 18.92 9.40 26.41
C LEU A 195 19.81 10.48 25.79
N SER A 196 19.22 11.53 25.22
CA SER A 196 19.98 12.61 24.58
C SER A 196 20.81 13.42 25.59
N PHE A 197 20.27 13.67 26.79
CA PHE A 197 21.02 14.32 27.88
C PHE A 197 22.18 13.44 28.38
N LEU A 198 21.99 12.13 28.42
CA LEU A 198 23.05 11.16 28.74
C LEU A 198 24.07 10.99 27.60
N GLY A 199 23.66 11.26 26.37
CA GLY A 199 24.48 11.18 25.16
C GLY A 199 25.18 12.48 24.78
N ALA A 200 24.99 13.56 25.55
CA ALA A 200 25.55 14.89 25.29
C ALA A 200 26.91 15.08 25.97
N ARG A 201 27.95 15.37 25.17
CA ARG A 201 29.34 15.49 25.64
C ARG A 201 29.53 16.63 26.66
N ASN A 202 28.93 17.78 26.43
CA ASN A 202 29.06 18.97 27.29
C ASN A 202 28.51 18.76 28.72
N LEU A 203 27.54 17.86 28.89
CA LEU A 203 26.94 17.54 30.18
C LEU A 203 27.67 16.38 30.89
N MET A 204 28.02 15.31 30.16
CA MET A 204 28.45 14.05 30.77
C MET A 204 29.97 13.89 30.92
N THR A 205 30.79 14.59 30.14
CA THR A 205 32.26 14.42 30.19
C THR A 205 32.93 15.10 31.39
N LYS A 206 32.17 15.77 32.26
CA LYS A 206 32.71 16.43 33.47
C LYS A 206 33.16 15.43 34.56
N SER A 207 32.68 14.19 34.52
CA SER A 207 33.02 13.13 35.49
C SER A 207 33.46 11.84 34.78
N ARG A 208 34.32 11.04 35.42
CA ARG A 208 34.73 9.71 34.91
C ARG A 208 33.53 8.80 34.68
N MET A 209 32.58 8.78 35.62
CA MET A 209 31.37 7.96 35.50
C MET A 209 30.46 8.46 34.37
N GLY A 210 30.30 9.77 34.23
CA GLY A 210 29.54 10.36 33.12
C GLY A 210 30.17 10.08 31.75
N THR A 211 31.50 10.03 31.68
CA THR A 211 32.22 9.67 30.43
C THR A 211 31.92 8.24 30.00
N ILE A 212 31.84 7.28 30.93
CA ILE A 212 31.48 5.89 30.63
C ILE A 212 30.03 5.81 30.10
N VAL A 213 29.09 6.50 30.77
CA VAL A 213 27.69 6.56 30.35
C VAL A 213 27.57 7.15 28.95
N TYR A 214 28.27 8.26 28.68
CA TYR A 214 28.30 8.89 27.36
C TYR A 214 28.72 7.92 26.27
N TYR A 215 29.85 7.22 26.43
CA TYR A 215 30.31 6.26 25.44
C TYR A 215 29.37 5.06 25.29
N GLY A 216 28.79 4.56 26.39
CA GLY A 216 27.80 3.47 26.35
C GLY A 216 26.55 3.85 25.56
N VAL A 217 25.95 5.01 25.87
CA VAL A 217 24.77 5.52 25.17
C VAL A 217 25.07 5.78 23.70
N ARG A 218 26.18 6.48 23.38
CA ARG A 218 26.56 6.79 21.99
C ARG A 218 26.77 5.52 21.17
N THR A 219 27.43 4.52 21.75
CA THR A 219 27.67 3.22 21.09
C THR A 219 26.36 2.48 20.87
N GLY A 220 25.50 2.40 21.88
CA GLY A 220 24.18 1.77 21.75
C GLY A 220 23.30 2.41 20.68
N LEU A 221 23.24 3.75 20.64
CA LEU A 221 22.51 4.49 19.61
C LEU A 221 23.07 4.22 18.22
N ASN A 222 24.40 4.19 18.05
CA ASN A 222 25.03 3.89 16.78
C ASN A 222 24.73 2.46 16.30
N ILE A 223 24.74 1.48 17.21
CA ILE A 223 24.40 0.08 16.89
C ILE A 223 22.94 -0.02 16.44
N LEU A 224 21.99 0.52 17.20
CA LEU A 224 20.57 0.48 16.82
C LEU A 224 20.32 1.19 15.48
N ARG A 225 21.04 2.28 15.19
CA ARG A 225 20.92 2.99 13.90
C ARG A 225 21.47 2.20 12.71
N SER A 226 22.37 1.25 12.95
CA SER A 226 22.95 0.43 11.87
C SER A 226 22.00 -0.62 11.32
N ILE A 227 20.94 -0.94 12.06
CA ILE A 227 19.91 -1.90 11.66
C ILE A 227 18.80 -1.14 10.93
N GLU A 228 18.49 -1.58 9.71
CA GLU A 228 17.42 -1.01 8.89
C GLU A 228 16.03 -1.26 9.52
N PRO A 229 15.10 -0.29 9.51
CA PRO A 229 13.75 -0.46 10.04
C PRO A 229 12.97 -1.64 9.45
N LEU A 230 13.22 -1.97 8.17
CA LEU A 230 12.60 -3.13 7.51
C LEU A 230 12.97 -4.44 8.22
N ILE A 231 14.25 -4.60 8.57
CA ILE A 231 14.73 -5.80 9.29
C ILE A 231 14.09 -5.86 10.68
N MET A 232 14.03 -4.72 11.38
CA MET A 232 13.33 -4.66 12.68
C MET A 232 11.85 -5.03 12.55
N ALA A 233 11.18 -4.54 11.50
CA ALA A 233 9.78 -4.86 11.26
C ALA A 233 9.56 -6.36 11.06
N ILE A 234 10.41 -7.04 10.30
CA ILE A 234 10.35 -8.50 10.16
C ILE A 234 10.47 -9.19 11.53
N LEU A 235 11.46 -8.80 12.34
CA LEU A 235 11.67 -9.39 13.67
C LEU A 235 10.47 -9.16 14.59
N PHE A 236 9.92 -7.94 14.61
CA PHE A 236 8.75 -7.63 15.43
C PHE A 236 7.49 -8.31 14.92
N VAL A 237 7.29 -8.46 13.60
CA VAL A 237 6.17 -9.22 13.04
C VAL A 237 6.23 -10.68 13.47
N VAL A 238 7.42 -11.29 13.45
CA VAL A 238 7.62 -12.66 13.96
C VAL A 238 7.34 -12.73 15.46
N TRP A 239 7.67 -11.69 16.21
CA TRP A 239 7.54 -11.67 17.66
C TRP A 239 6.10 -11.40 18.15
N VAL A 240 5.46 -10.34 17.67
CA VAL A 240 4.14 -9.87 18.14
C VAL A 240 2.99 -10.15 17.17
N GLY A 241 3.30 -10.69 15.99
CA GLY A 241 2.33 -10.95 14.92
C GLY A 241 2.24 -9.83 13.89
N ILE A 242 1.54 -10.14 12.79
CA ILE A 242 1.28 -9.21 11.69
C ILE A 242 0.33 -8.10 12.19
N GLY A 243 0.69 -6.84 11.92
CA GLY A 243 -0.18 -5.70 12.17
C GLY A 243 0.55 -4.42 12.58
N PRO A 244 -0.21 -3.34 12.83
CA PRO A 244 0.32 -2.01 13.14
C PRO A 244 1.26 -1.97 14.34
N PHE A 245 1.01 -2.80 15.35
CA PHE A 245 1.81 -2.82 16.57
C PHE A 245 3.27 -3.21 16.30
N ALA A 246 3.53 -4.18 15.42
CA ALA A 246 4.88 -4.52 14.99
C ALA A 246 5.57 -3.34 14.27
N GLY A 247 4.82 -2.63 13.42
CA GLY A 247 5.29 -1.41 12.76
C GLY A 247 5.65 -0.29 13.74
N VAL A 248 4.82 -0.07 14.77
CA VAL A 248 5.10 0.92 15.83
C VAL A 248 6.39 0.58 16.57
N LEU A 249 6.60 -0.69 16.93
CA LEU A 249 7.81 -1.11 17.64
C LEU A 249 9.07 -0.96 16.77
N ALA A 250 9.00 -1.38 15.51
CA ALA A 250 10.11 -1.26 14.56
C ALA A 250 10.50 0.20 14.31
N LEU A 251 9.54 1.04 13.93
CA LEU A 251 9.78 2.46 13.70
C LEU A 251 10.14 3.20 14.99
N GLY A 252 9.53 2.81 16.10
CA GLY A 252 9.79 3.38 17.42
C GLY A 252 11.23 3.15 17.84
N LEU A 253 11.70 1.91 17.84
CA LEU A 253 13.07 1.56 18.22
C LEU A 253 14.10 2.28 17.36
N HIS A 254 13.89 2.30 16.03
CA HIS A 254 14.76 3.04 15.13
C HIS A 254 14.67 4.56 15.35
N SER A 255 13.50 5.10 15.72
CA SER A 255 13.31 6.51 16.08
C SER A 255 14.01 6.91 17.37
N ILE A 256 14.04 6.05 18.39
CA ILE A 256 14.82 6.27 19.62
C ILE A 256 16.29 6.51 19.26
N ALA A 257 16.84 5.63 18.42
CA ALA A 257 18.24 5.68 18.04
C ALA A 257 18.58 6.93 17.22
N SER A 258 17.72 7.27 16.26
CA SER A 258 17.92 8.45 15.41
C SER A 258 17.75 9.76 16.19
N LEU A 259 16.63 9.92 16.89
CA LEU A 259 16.33 11.14 17.65
C LEU A 259 17.28 11.31 18.83
N GLY A 260 17.64 10.25 19.55
CA GLY A 260 18.54 10.36 20.71
C GLY A 260 19.89 10.97 20.32
N LYS A 261 20.41 10.60 19.15
CA LYS A 261 21.65 11.14 18.59
C LYS A 261 21.47 12.60 18.12
N LEU A 262 20.43 12.89 17.37
CA LEU A 262 20.16 14.26 16.86
C LEU A 262 19.90 15.23 18.01
N PHE A 263 19.09 14.83 19.00
CA PHE A 263 18.85 15.60 20.22
C PHE A 263 20.13 15.81 21.02
N SER A 264 21.01 14.81 21.13
CA SER A 264 22.30 14.99 21.84
C SER A 264 23.20 16.00 21.14
N GLU A 265 23.19 16.05 19.81
CA GLU A 265 23.95 17.02 19.03
C GLU A 265 23.39 18.45 19.21
N GLN A 266 22.07 18.59 19.28
CA GLN A 266 21.43 19.87 19.59
C GLN A 266 21.77 20.35 21.01
N ILE A 267 21.83 19.45 21.99
CA ILE A 267 22.30 19.79 23.34
C ILE A 267 23.78 20.19 23.31
N GLU A 268 24.61 19.54 22.51
CA GLU A 268 26.03 19.87 22.36
C GLU A 268 26.26 21.25 21.71
N SER A 269 25.30 21.78 20.94
CA SER A 269 25.38 23.05 20.23
C SER A 269 24.80 24.27 20.97
N ILE A 270 24.32 24.11 22.21
CA ILE A 270 23.75 25.23 22.99
C ILE A 270 24.83 26.27 23.38
N ASP A 271 24.39 27.50 23.67
CA ASP A 271 25.27 28.51 24.27
C ASP A 271 25.61 28.12 25.72
N SER A 272 26.91 28.15 26.04
CA SER A 272 27.40 27.83 27.38
C SER A 272 27.16 28.96 28.39
N GLY A 273 26.93 30.19 27.94
CA GLY A 273 26.72 31.36 28.80
C GLY A 273 25.61 31.16 29.86
N PRO A 274 24.36 30.84 29.46
CA PRO A 274 23.28 30.57 30.41
C PRO A 274 23.58 29.40 31.37
N VAL A 275 24.26 28.37 30.88
CA VAL A 275 24.64 27.18 31.66
C VAL A 275 25.66 27.54 32.73
N GLU A 276 26.67 28.33 32.38
CA GLU A 276 27.71 28.82 33.29
C GLU A 276 27.15 29.77 34.34
N ALA A 277 26.29 30.72 33.95
CA ALA A 277 25.65 31.67 34.85
C ALA A 277 24.82 30.96 35.95
N ILE A 278 24.01 29.96 35.55
CA ILE A 278 23.20 29.18 36.50
C ILE A 278 24.09 28.30 37.38
N THR A 279 25.19 27.76 36.83
CA THR A 279 26.15 26.98 37.63
C THR A 279 26.86 27.86 38.66
N ALA A 280 27.19 29.11 38.32
CA ALA A 280 27.92 30.05 39.19
C ALA A 280 27.13 30.45 40.45
N VAL A 281 25.80 30.43 40.40
CA VAL A 281 24.94 30.68 41.57
C VAL A 281 24.74 29.44 42.46
N GLY A 282 25.47 28.35 42.21
CA GLY A 282 25.44 27.12 43.03
C GLY A 282 24.29 26.16 42.71
N ALA A 283 23.69 26.27 41.52
CA ALA A 283 22.60 25.40 41.11
C ALA A 283 23.04 23.93 40.99
N LYS A 284 22.17 23.01 41.37
CA LYS A 284 22.39 21.56 41.23
C LYS A 284 22.39 21.14 39.74
N PRO A 285 23.04 20.03 39.35
CA PRO A 285 23.09 19.60 37.94
C PRO A 285 21.73 19.50 37.24
N LEU A 286 20.70 18.99 37.94
CA LEU A 286 19.34 18.95 37.41
C LEU A 286 18.76 20.34 37.16
N GLN A 287 19.01 21.31 38.05
CA GLN A 287 18.56 22.70 37.86
C GLN A 287 19.25 23.33 36.65
N VAL A 288 20.54 23.07 36.45
CA VAL A 288 21.28 23.52 35.26
C VAL A 288 20.64 22.97 33.97
N VAL A 289 20.22 21.70 33.97
CA VAL A 289 19.54 21.10 32.82
C VAL A 289 18.18 21.76 32.57
N PHE A 290 17.33 21.89 33.59
CA PHE A 290 15.98 22.43 33.42
C PHE A 290 15.93 23.92 33.08
N PHE A 291 16.84 24.73 33.63
CA PHE A 291 16.82 26.19 33.48
C PHE A 291 17.87 26.73 32.51
N GLY A 292 18.95 25.99 32.25
CA GLY A 292 20.02 26.42 31.34
C GLY A 292 19.97 25.74 29.98
N VAL A 293 19.63 24.44 29.93
CA VAL A 293 19.70 23.64 28.70
C VAL A 293 18.34 23.50 28.02
N LEU A 294 17.34 23.01 28.77
CA LEU A 294 16.03 22.67 28.24
C LEU A 294 15.35 23.83 27.47
N PRO A 295 15.40 25.09 27.94
CA PRO A 295 14.78 26.21 27.23
C PRO A 295 15.40 26.45 25.83
N GLN A 296 16.69 26.16 25.65
CA GLN A 296 17.38 26.35 24.38
C GLN A 296 17.08 25.23 23.37
N VAL A 297 16.82 24.01 23.84
CA VAL A 297 16.66 22.83 22.96
C VAL A 297 15.21 22.43 22.70
N LEU A 298 14.24 22.95 23.46
CA LEU A 298 12.83 22.57 23.35
C LEU A 298 12.28 22.75 21.92
N LEU A 299 12.53 23.92 21.34
CA LEU A 299 12.10 24.27 19.99
C LEU A 299 12.78 23.40 18.91
N PRO A 300 14.11 23.27 18.88
CA PRO A 300 14.80 22.32 18.00
C PRO A 300 14.32 20.87 18.15
N PHE A 301 14.03 20.41 19.37
CA PHE A 301 13.54 19.05 19.61
C PHE A 301 12.17 18.83 18.98
N LEU A 302 11.26 19.80 19.10
CA LEU A 302 9.94 19.73 18.46
C LEU A 302 10.09 19.68 16.93
N ALA A 303 10.93 20.54 16.34
CA ALA A 303 11.17 20.54 14.90
C ALA A 303 11.71 19.19 14.38
N LEU A 304 12.67 18.61 15.10
CA LEU A 304 13.23 17.29 14.79
C LEU A 304 12.22 16.16 14.99
N SER A 305 11.30 16.29 15.96
CA SER A 305 10.23 15.31 16.20
C SER A 305 9.22 15.30 15.05
N PHE A 306 8.78 16.47 14.58
CA PHE A 306 7.89 16.57 13.41
C PHE A 306 8.56 16.04 12.14
N TYR A 307 9.83 16.37 11.94
CA TYR A 307 10.60 15.83 10.82
C TYR A 307 10.69 14.29 10.88
N ARG A 308 10.89 13.73 12.07
CA ARG A 308 10.92 12.27 12.25
C ARG A 308 9.55 11.64 12.02
N TRP A 309 8.48 12.31 12.41
CA TRP A 309 7.12 11.84 12.13
C TRP A 309 6.86 11.74 10.62
N ASP A 310 7.22 12.75 9.82
CA ASP A 310 7.12 12.68 8.35
C ASP A 310 7.89 11.48 7.78
N ILE A 311 9.16 11.31 8.21
CA ILE A 311 9.97 10.15 7.81
C ILE A 311 9.29 8.83 8.18
N ASN A 312 8.73 8.74 9.38
CA ASN A 312 8.06 7.53 9.85
C ASN A 312 6.79 7.23 9.03
N VAL A 313 6.03 8.24 8.61
CA VAL A 313 4.89 8.05 7.69
C VAL A 313 5.37 7.47 6.36
N ARG A 314 6.45 8.02 5.80
CA ARG A 314 7.02 7.50 4.55
C ARG A 314 7.53 6.07 4.70
N MET A 315 8.30 5.79 5.75
CA MET A 315 8.87 4.46 6.01
C MET A 315 7.81 3.41 6.33
N SER A 316 6.68 3.81 6.92
CA SER A 316 5.59 2.89 7.24
C SER A 316 4.97 2.24 6.00
N THR A 317 5.04 2.90 4.83
CA THR A 317 4.59 2.30 3.56
C THR A 317 5.42 1.07 3.18
N ILE A 318 6.74 1.12 3.36
CA ILE A 318 7.65 0.00 3.10
C ILE A 318 7.50 -1.08 4.18
N ILE A 319 7.36 -0.66 5.44
CA ILE A 319 7.18 -1.60 6.56
C ILE A 319 5.85 -2.36 6.47
N GLY A 320 4.82 -1.77 5.87
CA GLY A 320 3.56 -2.46 5.59
C GLY A 320 3.74 -3.68 4.67
N PHE A 321 4.72 -3.69 3.77
CA PHE A 321 4.98 -4.79 2.85
C PHE A 321 5.44 -6.06 3.59
N VAL A 322 6.13 -5.89 4.71
CA VAL A 322 6.62 -7.00 5.55
C VAL A 322 5.66 -7.36 6.69
N GLY A 323 4.42 -6.83 6.66
CA GLY A 323 3.39 -7.12 7.66
C GLY A 323 3.32 -6.14 8.82
N GLY A 324 3.98 -4.98 8.73
CA GLY A 324 3.91 -3.94 9.76
C GLY A 324 2.62 -3.09 9.76
N GLY A 325 1.61 -3.45 8.95
CA GLY A 325 0.30 -2.79 8.90
C GLY A 325 0.24 -1.55 8.01
N GLY A 326 -0.85 -0.77 8.13
CA GLY A 326 -1.07 0.45 7.37
C GLY A 326 -1.34 0.24 5.88
N ILE A 327 -1.19 1.31 5.10
CA ILE A 327 -1.48 1.35 3.66
C ILE A 327 -0.53 0.46 2.86
N GLY A 328 0.71 0.33 3.31
CA GLY A 328 1.73 -0.49 2.65
C GLY A 328 1.31 -1.95 2.53
N PHE A 329 0.56 -2.45 3.52
CA PHE A 329 0.03 -3.81 3.50
C PHE A 329 -1.02 -3.99 2.40
N LEU A 330 -1.98 -3.07 2.27
CA LEU A 330 -2.98 -3.13 1.18
C LEU A 330 -2.34 -2.94 -0.20
N LEU A 331 -1.39 -2.01 -0.31
CA LEU A 331 -0.67 -1.76 -1.56
C LEU A 331 0.04 -3.04 -2.03
N GLN A 332 0.74 -3.74 -1.14
CA GLN A 332 1.38 -5.01 -1.45
C GLN A 332 0.35 -6.09 -1.87
N GLN A 333 -0.81 -6.14 -1.20
CA GLN A 333 -1.87 -7.08 -1.56
C GLN A 333 -2.45 -6.80 -2.95
N TRP A 334 -2.73 -5.54 -3.29
CA TRP A 334 -3.25 -5.19 -4.62
C TRP A 334 -2.25 -5.46 -5.73
N ILE A 335 -0.96 -5.16 -5.52
CA ILE A 335 0.09 -5.51 -6.47
C ILE A 335 0.17 -7.03 -6.67
N ASN A 336 0.12 -7.82 -5.58
CA ASN A 336 0.14 -9.28 -5.66
C ASN A 336 -1.09 -9.88 -6.38
N LEU A 337 -2.24 -9.20 -6.29
CA LEU A 337 -3.48 -9.59 -6.96
C LEU A 337 -3.61 -9.03 -8.39
N LEU A 338 -2.59 -8.34 -8.90
CA LEU A 338 -2.60 -7.65 -10.20
C LEU A 338 -3.74 -6.62 -10.32
N LYS A 339 -4.13 -6.02 -9.19
CA LYS A 339 -5.19 -5.01 -9.06
C LYS A 339 -4.59 -3.60 -9.11
N TYR A 340 -4.13 -3.19 -10.29
CA TYR A 340 -3.34 -1.97 -10.44
C TYR A 340 -4.17 -0.68 -10.34
N ASN A 341 -5.47 -0.70 -10.65
CA ASN A 341 -6.36 0.45 -10.43
C ASN A 341 -6.47 0.77 -8.93
N GLU A 342 -6.63 -0.26 -8.09
CA GLU A 342 -6.69 -0.12 -6.64
C GLU A 342 -5.34 0.28 -6.04
N ALA A 343 -4.25 -0.32 -6.52
CA ALA A 343 -2.88 0.11 -6.17
C ALA A 343 -2.63 1.58 -6.53
N GLY A 344 -3.17 2.06 -7.66
CA GLY A 344 -3.15 3.45 -8.08
C GLY A 344 -3.83 4.39 -7.09
N THR A 345 -4.97 3.97 -6.53
CA THR A 345 -5.67 4.70 -5.46
C THR A 345 -4.81 4.83 -4.20
N ALA A 346 -4.17 3.74 -3.74
CA ALA A 346 -3.24 3.81 -2.61
C ALA A 346 -2.05 4.73 -2.90
N LEU A 347 -1.44 4.62 -4.07
CA LEU A 347 -0.28 5.43 -4.45
C LEU A 347 -0.62 6.92 -4.47
N LEU A 348 -1.77 7.29 -5.04
CA LEU A 348 -2.27 8.66 -5.05
C LEU A 348 -2.49 9.17 -3.62
N ALA A 349 -3.12 8.37 -2.75
CA ALA A 349 -3.37 8.74 -1.37
C ALA A 349 -2.07 8.93 -0.56
N ILE A 350 -1.08 8.04 -0.74
CA ILE A 350 0.26 8.17 -0.15
C ILE A 350 0.91 9.48 -0.62
N ALA A 351 0.90 9.76 -1.92
CA ALA A 351 1.48 10.98 -2.47
C ALA A 351 0.84 12.24 -1.86
N ILE A 352 -0.49 12.31 -1.81
CA ILE A 352 -1.21 13.44 -1.22
C ILE A 352 -0.83 13.65 0.24
N VAL A 353 -0.84 12.59 1.05
CA VAL A 353 -0.52 12.69 2.48
C VAL A 353 0.93 13.09 2.71
N VAL A 354 1.87 12.49 1.98
CA VAL A 354 3.31 12.80 2.11
C VAL A 354 3.59 14.25 1.70
N ILE A 355 3.04 14.72 0.58
CA ILE A 355 3.21 16.12 0.14
C ILE A 355 2.63 17.08 1.19
N THR A 356 1.47 16.74 1.75
CA THR A 356 0.81 17.55 2.78
C THR A 356 1.66 17.62 4.06
N LEU A 357 2.17 16.48 4.53
CA LEU A 357 3.01 16.40 5.73
C LEU A 357 4.36 17.09 5.54
N ASP A 358 4.99 16.96 4.38
CA ASP A 358 6.25 17.65 4.09
C ASP A 358 6.06 19.18 4.09
N THR A 359 5.00 19.65 3.44
CA THR A 359 4.65 21.08 3.43
C THR A 359 4.36 21.63 4.84
N LEU A 360 3.63 20.88 5.66
CA LEU A 360 3.37 21.23 7.06
C LEU A 360 4.66 21.24 7.89
N SER A 361 5.50 20.22 7.74
CA SER A 361 6.77 20.09 8.46
C SER A 361 7.77 21.18 8.07
N ALA A 362 7.77 21.63 6.82
CA ALA A 362 8.58 22.75 6.36
C ALA A 362 8.13 24.07 7.01
N LYS A 363 6.82 24.37 7.00
CA LYS A 363 6.26 25.59 7.60
C LYS A 363 6.50 25.66 9.12
N ILE A 364 6.42 24.54 9.82
CA ILE A 364 6.70 24.49 11.26
C ILE A 364 8.18 24.83 11.51
N ARG A 365 9.10 24.27 10.72
CA ARG A 365 10.54 24.57 10.86
C ARG A 365 10.87 26.04 10.62
N GLU A 366 10.29 26.65 9.58
CA GLU A 366 10.50 28.07 9.24
C GLU A 366 10.05 29.02 10.37
N ARG A 367 9.06 28.64 11.18
CA ARG A 367 8.60 29.45 12.33
C ARG A 367 9.41 29.25 13.61
N VAL A 368 10.18 28.17 13.68
CA VAL A 368 10.90 27.74 14.89
C VAL A 368 12.37 28.16 14.83
N GLN A 369 12.93 28.28 13.63
CA GLN A 369 14.23 28.91 13.36
C GLN A 369 14.06 30.42 13.25
#